data_AF-K1U5R2-F1
#
_entry.id   AF-K1U5R2-F1
#
_cell.length_a   1.000
_cell.length_b   1.000
_cell.length_c   1.000
_cell.angle_alpha   90.00
_cell.angle_beta   90.00
_cell.angle_gamma   90.00
#
_symmetry.space_group_name_H-M   'P 1'
#
loop_
_entity.id
_entity.type
_entity.pdbx_description
1 polymer ?
#
loop_
_entity_poly.entity_id
_entity_poly.type
_entity_poly.pdbx_seq_one_letter_code
_entity_poly.pdbx_strand_id
1 'polypeptide(L)'
;MLVLPERERTKKGAISVETKGVTCKIPLDLHNQISEEIRETESTMSKFIEMVIREHYEKGANRIMEKGRTLAFQVSEELFQRVKEYLENYEKAYHRRLTQKEFVIGLIEQALEEAEEEFEAARAAEHEEQA
;
A
#
# COMPACT_ATOMS: atom_id res chain seq x y z
N MET A 1 53.05 -31.86 8.12
CA MET A 1 51.77 -31.13 8.17
C MET A 1 51.34 -30.86 6.74
N LEU A 2 50.20 -31.41 6.33
CA LEU A 2 49.65 -31.28 4.98
C LEU A 2 48.93 -29.93 4.86
N VAL A 3 49.36 -29.09 3.91
CA VAL A 3 48.69 -27.84 3.55
C VAL A 3 47.50 -28.20 2.64
N LEU A 4 46.28 -27.96 3.11
CA LEU A 4 45.07 -28.13 2.31
C LEU A 4 44.85 -26.89 1.42
N PRO A 5 44.48 -27.04 0.14
CA PRO A 5 44.26 -25.91 -0.76
C PRO A 5 42.93 -25.20 -0.48
N GLU A 6 42.94 -23.87 -0.61
CA GLU A 6 41.77 -23.02 -0.44
C GLU A 6 40.70 -23.34 -1.50
N ARG A 7 39.53 -23.75 -1.02
CA ARG A 7 38.38 -24.13 -1.85
C ARG A 7 37.68 -22.86 -2.32
N GLU A 8 37.77 -22.56 -3.62
CA GLU A 8 37.02 -21.48 -4.27
C GLU A 8 35.51 -21.60 -3.94
N ARG A 9 34.99 -20.62 -3.20
CA ARG A 9 33.54 -20.48 -2.97
C ARG A 9 32.91 -19.93 -4.25
N THR A 10 32.28 -20.82 -5.02
CA THR A 10 31.39 -20.45 -6.11
C THR A 10 30.22 -19.61 -5.57
N LYS A 11 30.17 -18.34 -5.97
CA LYS A 11 29.08 -17.42 -5.66
C LYS A 11 27.83 -17.87 -6.42
N LYS A 12 26.99 -18.69 -5.77
CA LYS A 12 25.63 -18.99 -6.24
C LYS A 12 24.82 -17.70 -6.28
N GLY A 13 24.24 -17.42 -7.45
CA GLY A 13 23.43 -16.24 -7.71
C GLY A 13 22.31 -16.06 -6.68
N ALA A 14 22.47 -15.04 -5.86
CA ALA A 14 21.34 -14.35 -5.24
C ALA A 14 20.96 -13.22 -6.20
N ILE A 15 19.72 -13.23 -6.66
CA ILE A 15 19.03 -12.04 -7.17
C ILE A 15 19.17 -10.97 -6.09
N SER A 16 20.17 -10.11 -6.23
CA SER A 16 20.41 -9.02 -5.30
C SER A 16 19.50 -7.89 -5.73
N VAL A 17 18.40 -7.72 -5.00
CA VAL A 17 17.65 -6.47 -5.05
C VAL A 17 18.63 -5.34 -4.67
N GLU A 18 18.73 -4.31 -5.51
CA GLU A 18 19.55 -3.16 -5.20
C GLU A 18 18.97 -2.47 -3.96
N THR A 19 19.73 -2.45 -2.87
CA THR A 19 19.31 -1.84 -1.60
C THR A 19 20.09 -0.55 -1.38
N LYS A 20 19.38 0.50 -0.95
CA LYS A 20 19.98 1.75 -0.48
C LYS A 20 19.76 1.86 1.02
N GLY A 21 20.79 2.27 1.75
CA GLY A 21 20.69 2.50 3.20
C GLY A 21 19.86 3.73 3.50
N VAL A 22 18.99 3.63 4.52
CA VAL A 22 18.26 4.76 5.10
C VAL A 22 18.74 4.94 6.53
N THR A 23 19.09 6.16 6.93
CA THR A 23 19.54 6.48 8.30
C THR A 23 18.71 7.63 8.86
N CYS A 24 18.17 7.46 10.07
CA CYS A 24 17.42 8.48 10.78
C CYS A 24 17.62 8.33 12.29
N LYS A 25 17.44 9.42 13.04
CA LYS A 25 17.43 9.38 14.50
C LYS A 25 15.99 9.17 14.97
N ILE A 26 15.79 8.21 15.86
CA ILE A 26 14.51 7.95 16.52
C ILE A 26 14.65 8.15 18.04
N PRO A 27 13.56 8.45 18.77
CA PRO A 27 13.58 8.52 20.23
C PRO A 27 14.09 7.21 20.85
N LEU A 28 14.78 7.32 22.00
CA LEU A 28 15.41 6.18 22.67
C LEU A 28 14.39 5.10 23.05
N ASP A 29 13.22 5.49 23.53
CA ASP A 29 12.16 4.56 23.92
C ASP A 29 11.68 3.71 22.73
N LEU A 30 11.48 4.35 21.57
CA LEU A 30 11.09 3.66 20.35
C LEU A 30 12.19 2.70 19.86
N HIS A 31 13.45 3.11 19.96
CA HIS A 31 14.58 2.24 19.62
C HIS A 31 14.60 0.97 20.49
N ASN A 32 14.32 1.12 21.79
CA ASN A 32 14.29 -0.02 22.72
C ASN A 32 13.15 -0.98 22.39
N GLN A 33 11.95 -0.46 22.13
CA GLN A 33 10.79 -1.27 21.72
C GLN A 33 11.08 -2.06 20.42
N ILE A 34 11.64 -1.40 19.40
CA ILE A 34 12.01 -2.07 18.14
C ILE A 34 13.05 -3.17 18.39
N SER A 35 14.01 -2.92 19.28
CA SER A 35 15.04 -3.90 19.61
C SER A 35 14.48 -5.13 20.34
N GLU A 36 13.48 -4.95 21.20
CA GLU A 36 12.76 -6.03 21.86
C GLU A 36 11.96 -6.85 20.83
N GLU A 37 11.20 -6.18 19.97
CA GLU A 37 10.35 -6.84 18.96
C GLU A 37 11.18 -7.63 17.93
N ILE A 38 12.33 -7.12 17.51
CA ILE A 38 13.26 -7.84 16.63
C ILE A 38 13.79 -9.11 17.30
N ARG A 39 14.05 -9.06 18.61
CA ARG A 39 14.51 -10.21 19.38
C ARG A 39 13.42 -11.27 19.52
N GLU A 40 12.17 -10.85 19.74
CA GLU A 40 11.03 -11.76 19.84
C GLU A 40 10.66 -12.41 18.50
N THR A 41 10.79 -11.67 17.40
CA THR A 41 10.41 -12.12 16.06
C THR A 41 11.56 -12.77 15.27
N GLU A 42 12.75 -12.88 15.87
CA GLU A 42 14.00 -13.34 15.23
C GLU A 42 14.28 -12.64 13.87
N SER A 43 13.88 -11.37 13.76
CA SER A 43 14.01 -10.59 12.53
C SER A 43 15.35 -9.86 12.47
N THR A 44 15.60 -9.13 11.38
CA THR A 44 16.72 -8.18 11.31
C THR A 44 16.16 -6.76 11.31
N MET A 45 16.91 -5.81 11.87
CA MET A 45 16.53 -4.39 11.85
C MET A 45 16.15 -3.91 10.44
N SER A 46 16.90 -4.33 9.42
CA SER A 46 16.57 -4.03 8.01
C SER A 46 15.23 -4.60 7.57
N LYS A 47 14.92 -5.86 7.91
CA LYS A 47 13.62 -6.48 7.57
C LYS A 47 12.46 -5.84 8.33
N PHE A 48 12.67 -5.48 9.59
CA PHE A 48 11.68 -4.80 10.41
C PHE A 48 11.37 -3.41 9.83
N ILE A 49 12.40 -2.61 9.56
CA ILE A 49 12.22 -1.29 8.94
C ILE A 49 11.60 -1.40 7.54
N GLU A 50 12.01 -2.39 6.73
CA GLU A 50 11.38 -2.65 5.44
C GLU A 50 9.89 -2.98 5.60
N MET A 51 9.53 -3.84 6.55
CA MET A 51 8.14 -4.19 6.87
C MET A 51 7.35 -2.96 7.29
N VAL A 52 7.88 -2.13 8.20
CA VAL A 52 7.20 -0.91 8.68
C VAL A 52 7.05 0.13 7.58
N ILE A 53 8.04 0.28 6.70
CA ILE A 53 7.95 1.20 5.55
C ILE A 53 6.93 0.69 4.54
N ARG A 54 6.98 -0.59 4.18
CA ARG A 54 5.97 -1.22 3.30
C ARG A 54 4.59 -1.06 3.90
N GLU A 55 4.46 -1.37 5.18
CA GLU A 55 3.24 -1.17 5.95
C GLU A 55 2.81 0.29 5.93
N HIS A 56 3.68 1.28 6.04
CA HIS A 56 3.28 2.69 5.96
C HIS A 56 2.74 3.08 4.58
N TYR A 57 3.35 2.58 3.50
CA TYR A 57 2.87 2.84 2.14
C TYR A 57 1.64 2.02 1.76
N GLU A 58 1.47 0.81 2.30
CA GLU A 58 0.33 -0.07 2.07
C GLU A 58 -0.85 0.24 3.01
N LYS A 59 -0.57 0.49 4.30
CA LYS A 59 -1.53 0.94 5.34
C LYS A 59 -1.68 2.45 5.44
N GLY A 60 -1.04 3.25 4.59
CA GLY A 60 -1.40 4.65 4.37
C GLY A 60 -2.89 4.79 3.99
N ALA A 61 -3.48 3.74 3.40
CA ALA A 61 -4.92 3.59 3.16
C ALA A 61 -5.74 3.14 4.40
N ASN A 62 -5.11 2.64 5.47
CA ASN A 62 -5.78 2.07 6.64
C ASN A 62 -5.85 3.01 7.86
N ARG A 63 -5.42 4.27 7.77
CA ARG A 63 -5.67 5.31 8.80
C ARG A 63 -7.11 5.88 8.80
N ILE A 64 -8.05 5.26 8.09
CA ILE A 64 -9.48 5.59 8.16
C ILE A 64 -10.14 4.80 9.30
N MET A 65 -9.68 4.98 10.55
CA MET A 65 -10.29 4.31 11.72
C MET A 65 -10.55 5.24 12.91
N GLU A 66 -10.84 6.53 12.69
CA GLU A 66 -11.38 7.36 13.79
C GLU A 66 -12.72 8.05 13.51
N LYS A 67 -13.19 8.17 12.25
CA LYS A 67 -14.53 8.73 11.93
C LYS A 67 -15.19 8.10 10.69
N GLY A 68 -14.98 6.81 10.43
CA GLY A 68 -15.65 6.14 9.32
C GLY A 68 -17.16 6.03 9.57
N ARG A 69 -17.99 6.73 8.79
CA ARG A 69 -19.43 6.46 8.72
C ARG A 69 -19.66 5.31 7.75
N THR A 70 -20.41 4.29 8.16
CA THR A 70 -20.73 3.14 7.30
C THR A 70 -21.82 3.51 6.30
N LEU A 71 -21.54 3.32 5.01
CA LEU A 71 -22.53 3.35 3.94
C LEU A 71 -22.88 1.91 3.57
N ALA A 72 -24.12 1.49 3.83
CA ALA A 72 -24.62 0.17 3.47
C ALA A 72 -25.75 0.30 2.45
N PHE A 73 -25.66 -0.43 1.34
CA PHE A 73 -26.68 -0.50 0.31
C PHE A 73 -26.83 -1.95 -0.16
N GLN A 74 -28.05 -2.30 -0.59
CA GLN A 74 -28.29 -3.60 -1.21
C GLN A 74 -28.01 -3.50 -2.71
N VAL A 75 -27.35 -4.51 -3.25
CA VAL A 75 -27.12 -4.69 -4.69
C VAL A 75 -27.74 -5.99 -5.15
N SER A 76 -27.98 -6.11 -6.45
CA SER A 76 -28.36 -7.39 -7.04
C SER A 76 -27.22 -8.41 -6.94
N GLU A 77 -27.58 -9.69 -6.88
CA GLU A 77 -26.61 -10.79 -6.86
C GLU A 77 -25.73 -10.79 -8.11
N GLU A 78 -26.31 -10.46 -9.27
CA GLU A 78 -25.58 -10.31 -10.53
C GLU A 78 -24.48 -9.25 -10.44
N LEU A 79 -24.79 -8.08 -9.88
CA LEU A 79 -23.82 -7.00 -9.72
C LEU A 79 -22.71 -7.42 -8.74
N PHE A 80 -23.09 -8.08 -7.65
CA PHE A 80 -22.13 -8.59 -6.67
C PHE A 80 -21.14 -9.58 -7.29
N GLN A 81 -21.64 -10.51 -8.11
CA GLN A 81 -20.80 -11.50 -8.77
C GLN A 81 -19.88 -10.87 -9.82
N ARG A 82 -20.36 -9.87 -10.57
CA ARG A 82 -19.52 -9.11 -11.53
C ARG A 82 -18.40 -8.34 -10.84
N VAL A 83 -18.67 -7.71 -9.69
CA VAL A 83 -17.64 -7.03 -8.90
C VAL A 83 -16.60 -8.03 -8.42
N LYS A 84 -17.02 -9.21 -7.93
CA LYS A 84 -16.10 -10.26 -7.50
C LYS A 84 -15.18 -10.73 -8.64
N GLU A 85 -15.75 -11.01 -9.81
CA GLU A 85 -14.98 -11.43 -10.98
C GLU A 85 -13.99 -10.35 -11.44
N TYR A 86 -14.39 -9.08 -11.41
CA TYR A 86 -13.50 -7.97 -11.72
C TYR A 86 -12.30 -7.91 -10.77
N LEU A 87 -12.51 -8.04 -9.46
CA LEU A 87 -11.44 -8.01 -8.46
C LEU A 87 -10.46 -9.18 -8.65
N GLU A 88 -10.97 -10.37 -8.96
CA GLU A 88 -10.12 -11.54 -9.27
C GLU A 88 -9.28 -11.33 -10.53
N ASN A 89 -9.87 -10.74 -11.58
CA ASN A 89 -9.14 -10.43 -12.82
C ASN A 89 -8.11 -9.32 -12.62
N TYR A 90 -8.43 -8.33 -11.79
CA TYR A 90 -7.50 -7.26 -11.42
C TYR A 90 -6.27 -7.82 -10.70
N GLU A 91 -6.47 -8.71 -9.72
CA GLU A 91 -5.37 -9.35 -8.99
C GLU A 91 -4.48 -10.18 -9.92
N LYS A 92 -5.08 -10.89 -10.89
CA LYS A 92 -4.32 -11.65 -11.91
C LYS A 92 -3.51 -10.73 -12.83
N ALA A 93 -4.08 -9.60 -13.23
CA ALA A 93 -3.45 -8.69 -14.18
C ALA A 93 -2.34 -7.82 -13.56
N TYR A 94 -2.55 -7.35 -12.33
CA TYR A 94 -1.66 -6.39 -11.67
C TYR A 94 -0.83 -7.01 -10.53
N HIS A 95 -1.00 -8.31 -10.25
CA HIS A 95 -0.37 -9.03 -9.14
C HIS A 95 -0.53 -8.32 -7.78
N ARG A 96 -1.57 -7.49 -7.66
CA ARG A 96 -1.91 -6.73 -6.46
C ARG A 96 -3.37 -6.98 -6.14
N ARG A 97 -3.63 -7.33 -4.88
CA ARG A 97 -4.98 -7.54 -4.38
C ARG A 97 -5.67 -6.18 -4.17
N LEU A 98 -6.79 -5.98 -4.84
CA LEU A 98 -7.69 -4.85 -4.61
C LEU A 98 -8.87 -5.33 -3.78
N THR A 99 -9.11 -4.71 -2.63
CA THR A 99 -10.27 -5.07 -1.78
C THR A 99 -11.55 -4.44 -2.31
N GLN A 100 -12.70 -5.07 -2.02
CA GLN A 100 -14.01 -4.51 -2.39
C GLN A 100 -14.21 -3.10 -1.80
N LYS A 101 -13.70 -2.87 -0.59
CA LYS A 101 -13.73 -1.54 0.05
C LYS A 101 -12.94 -0.52 -0.76
N GLU A 102 -11.70 -0.83 -1.13
CA GLU A 102 -10.85 0.09 -1.91
C GLU A 102 -11.44 0.37 -3.28
N PHE A 103 -12.00 -0.64 -3.94
CA PHE A 103 -12.68 -0.48 -5.22
C PHE A 103 -13.87 0.48 -5.11
N VAL A 104 -14.74 0.29 -4.13
CA VAL A 104 -15.92 1.16 -3.93
C VAL A 104 -15.53 2.57 -3.53
N ILE A 105 -14.50 2.74 -2.68
CA ILE A 105 -13.99 4.07 -2.32
C ILE A 105 -13.45 4.78 -3.57
N GLY A 106 -12.62 4.12 -4.37
CA GLY A 106 -12.07 4.71 -5.59
C GLY A 106 -13.14 5.12 -6.60
N LEU A 107 -14.22 4.33 -6.75
CA LEU A 107 -15.36 4.71 -7.60
C LEU A 107 -16.07 5.98 -7.10
N ILE A 108 -16.20 6.14 -5.78
CA ILE A 108 -16.85 7.32 -5.18
C ILE A 108 -15.96 8.55 -5.34
N GLU A 109 -14.65 8.43 -5.06
CA GLU A 109 -13.70 9.53 -5.19
C GLU A 109 -13.63 10.05 -6.63
N GLN A 110 -13.51 9.13 -7.60
CA GLN A 110 -13.51 9.50 -9.02
C GLN A 110 -14.81 10.21 -9.44
N ALA A 111 -15.97 9.68 -9.03
CA ALA A 111 -17.25 10.28 -9.37
C ALA A 111 -17.45 11.67 -8.74
N LEU A 112 -16.88 11.91 -7.54
CA LEU A 112 -16.92 13.23 -6.89
C LEU A 112 -16.00 14.23 -7.57
N GLU A 113 -14.80 13.81 -7.98
CA GLU A 113 -13.85 14.64 -8.73
C GLU A 113 -14.44 15.07 -10.07
N GLU A 114 -14.99 14.13 -10.85
CA GLU A 114 -15.66 14.41 -12.13
C GLU A 114 -16.84 15.39 -11.96
N ALA A 115 -17.63 15.23 -10.89
CA ALA A 115 -18.74 16.13 -10.61
C ALA A 115 -18.27 17.54 -10.21
N GLU A 116 -17.20 17.65 -9.42
CA GLU A 116 -16.64 18.94 -9.01
C GLU A 116 -16.13 19.73 -10.22
N GLU A 117 -15.44 19.07 -11.16
CA GLU A 117 -15.02 19.66 -12.43
C GLU A 117 -16.22 20.15 -13.27
N GLU A 118 -17.30 19.38 -13.33
CA GLU A 118 -18.53 19.78 -14.05
C GLU A 118 -19.20 21.00 -13.40
N PHE A 119 -19.27 21.05 -12.07
CA PHE A 119 -19.82 22.20 -11.34
C PHE A 119 -18.95 23.44 -11.44
N GLU A 120 -17.62 23.29 -11.51
CA GLU A 120 -16.71 24.42 -11.73
C GLU A 120 -16.83 24.97 -13.16
N ALA A 121 -16.94 24.10 -14.16
CA ALA A 121 -17.18 24.50 -15.54
C ALA A 121 -18.53 25.23 -15.71
N ALA A 122 -19.59 24.75 -15.07
CA ALA A 122 -20.90 25.41 -15.07
C ALA A 122 -20.85 26.78 -14.37
N ARG A 123 -20.17 26.89 -13.22
CA ARG A 123 -20.01 28.17 -12.50
C ARG A 123 -19.16 29.18 -13.26
N ALA A 124 -18.15 28.73 -14.00
CA ALA A 124 -17.33 29.59 -14.86
C ALA A 124 -18.15 30.16 -16.02
N ALA A 125 -19.03 29.35 -16.62
CA ALA A 125 -19.92 29.79 -17.70
C ALA A 125 -20.98 30.81 -17.21
N GLU A 126 -21.54 30.63 -16.01
CA GLU A 126 -22.49 31.59 -15.41
C GLU A 126 -21.83 32.94 -15.09
N HIS A 127 -20.53 32.95 -14.77
CA HIS A 127 -19.78 34.18 -14.47
C HIS A 127 -19.40 34.99 -15.72
N GLU A 128 -19.30 34.35 -16.89
CA GLU A 128 -19.10 35.01 -18.19
C GLU A 128 -20.40 35.57 -18.79
N GLU A 129 -21.58 35.00 -18.47
CA GLU A 129 -22.88 35.53 -18.92
C GLU A 129 -23.35 36.78 -18.13
N GLN A 130 -22.78 37.04 -16.95
CA GLN A 130 -23.11 38.20 -16.11
C GLN A 130 -22.09 39.36 -16.20
N ALA A 131 -21.03 39.23 -17.00
CA ALA A 131 -20.00 40.26 -17.24
C ALA A 131 -20.19 40.94 -18.61
#